data_AF-A0A367RLV1-F1
#
_entry.id   AF-A0A367RLV1-F1
#
_cell.length_a   1.000
_cell.length_b   1.000
_cell.length_c   1.000
_cell.angle_alpha   90.00
_cell.angle_beta   90.00
_cell.angle_gamma   90.00
#
_symmetry.space_group_name_H-M   'P 1'
#
loop_
_entity.id
_entity.type
_entity.pdbx_description
1 polymer ?
#
loop_
_entity_poly.entity_id
_entity_poly.type
_entity_poly.pdbx_seq_one_letter_code
_entity_poly.pdbx_strand_id
1 'polypeptide(L)'
;MSLFSNLLNLHSGSKPLEDFFTEIVAYFLSLNNDILLGWLKHHSIISDDNYSSVKISTQQEHKGLESHTEDSRLDIVVELSTGLNTDVIFIESKIGAKDGNNALKKYADILSNLPNVRHRILIYITRDYDPKEIKTPAFNLEPKVSFYQLRWHQFYARLQQHATDILAQEILIFMRKNGMSHTNQFSSVDLLTMINFNKTLHLMESTLNEEVQREFKLAFGGVTKGTASMTQWRWCSRYIIYTNKFSGGNFWCGLGYFNLNPDSFTEYPYLGICLEVSPGFGEHSKVIKSMQKVINDKPNIWTPENLTILPSCSAIFYRKSLQEFLSKKDQLSAIKLFFQESIKELKTVQEQYFDFIWKGVTIEGATESDQEEDPDILLSSIGGV
;
A
#
# COMPACT_ATOMS: atom_id res chain seq x y z
N MET A 1 20.40 16.45 -1.77
CA MET A 1 19.97 15.22 -1.09
C MET A 1 20.16 15.41 0.42
N SER A 2 19.35 14.76 1.27
CA SER A 2 19.42 14.93 2.75
C SER A 2 20.24 13.81 3.39
N LEU A 3 20.82 14.07 4.54
CA LEU A 3 21.66 13.12 5.30
C LEU A 3 20.93 11.80 5.55
N PHE A 4 19.70 11.86 6.06
CA PHE A 4 18.93 10.67 6.37
C PHE A 4 18.55 9.85 5.12
N SER A 5 18.32 10.50 3.97
CA SER A 5 18.10 9.75 2.73
C SER A 5 19.36 9.01 2.29
N ASN A 6 20.54 9.63 2.46
CA ASN A 6 21.80 8.99 2.12
C ASN A 6 22.07 7.79 3.04
N LEU A 7 21.85 7.94 4.35
CA LEU A 7 22.02 6.87 5.33
C LEU A 7 21.07 5.70 5.06
N LEU A 8 19.79 5.95 4.76
CA LEU A 8 18.84 4.89 4.41
C LEU A 8 19.27 4.13 3.15
N ASN A 9 19.85 4.82 2.17
CA ASN A 9 20.32 4.18 0.93
C ASN A 9 21.58 3.32 1.11
N LEU A 10 22.28 3.41 2.24
CA LEU A 10 23.42 2.55 2.55
C LEU A 10 23.00 1.18 3.11
N HIS A 11 21.72 0.98 3.44
CA HIS A 11 21.22 -0.34 3.85
C HIS A 11 21.11 -1.30 2.65
N SER A 12 21.82 -2.42 2.72
CA SER A 12 21.94 -3.44 1.66
C SER A 12 20.81 -4.49 1.64
N GLY A 13 19.59 -4.13 2.06
CA GLY A 13 18.44 -5.05 2.18
C GLY A 13 17.09 -4.38 1.93
N SER A 14 15.98 -5.00 2.36
CA SER A 14 14.66 -4.35 2.35
C SER A 14 14.72 -3.07 3.18
N LYS A 15 14.45 -1.91 2.58
CA LYS A 15 14.54 -0.60 3.26
C LYS A 15 13.59 -0.57 4.46
N PRO A 16 14.08 -0.58 5.71
CA PRO A 16 13.22 -0.58 6.89
C PRO A 16 12.80 0.86 7.18
N LEU A 17 12.05 1.48 6.26
CA LEU A 17 11.74 2.92 6.31
C LEU A 17 11.13 3.35 7.65
N GLU A 18 10.27 2.49 8.18
CA GLU A 18 9.59 2.66 9.47
C GLU A 18 10.58 2.61 10.63
N ASP A 19 11.27 1.48 10.84
CA ASP A 19 12.28 1.33 11.89
C ASP A 19 13.36 2.43 11.80
N PHE A 20 13.84 2.74 10.60
CA PHE A 20 14.84 3.78 10.37
C PHE A 20 14.35 5.16 10.82
N PHE A 21 13.10 5.50 10.51
CA PHE A 21 12.53 6.78 10.93
C PHE A 21 12.24 6.81 12.44
N THR A 22 11.77 5.69 13.00
CA THR A 22 11.58 5.48 14.43
C THR A 22 12.86 5.77 15.21
N GLU A 23 14.00 5.21 14.80
CA GLU A 23 15.31 5.46 15.43
C GLU A 23 15.72 6.93 15.39
N ILE A 24 15.57 7.59 14.23
CA ILE A 24 15.90 9.02 14.08
C ILE A 24 15.06 9.89 15.01
N VAL A 25 13.74 9.65 15.03
CA VAL A 25 12.81 10.45 15.82
C VAL A 25 13.06 10.22 17.31
N ALA A 26 13.23 8.97 17.75
CA ALA A 26 13.49 8.66 19.15
C ALA A 26 14.81 9.27 19.63
N TYR A 27 15.87 9.17 18.84
CA TYR A 27 17.15 9.81 19.15
C TYR A 27 17.01 11.33 19.25
N PHE A 28 16.36 11.97 18.28
CA PHE A 28 16.13 13.42 18.30
C PHE A 28 15.36 13.87 19.54
N LEU A 29 14.28 13.16 19.90
CA LEU A 29 13.46 13.48 21.07
C LEU A 29 14.22 13.24 22.38
N SER A 30 15.14 12.28 22.42
CA SER A 30 15.98 12.03 23.61
C SER A 30 16.97 13.15 23.89
N LEU A 31 17.41 13.86 22.84
CA LEU A 31 18.25 15.05 22.94
C LEU A 31 17.43 16.31 23.25
N ASN A 32 16.16 16.33 22.82
CA ASN A 32 15.27 17.50 22.87
C ASN A 32 13.97 17.18 23.62
N ASN A 33 14.10 16.86 24.91
CA ASN A 33 12.98 16.46 25.76
C ASN A 33 11.89 17.53 25.86
N ASP A 34 12.23 18.81 25.75
CA ASP A 34 11.29 19.93 25.74
C ASP A 34 10.36 19.87 24.51
N ILE A 35 10.88 19.45 23.36
CA ILE A 35 10.09 19.27 22.13
C ILE A 35 9.13 18.10 22.30
N LEU A 36 9.60 16.97 22.86
CA LEU A 36 8.75 15.82 23.19
C LEU A 36 7.61 16.21 24.13
N LEU A 37 7.94 16.80 25.29
CA LEU A 37 6.97 17.19 26.29
C LEU A 37 6.00 18.23 25.73
N GLY A 38 6.50 19.22 24.98
CA GLY A 38 5.67 20.22 24.31
C GLY A 38 4.71 19.62 23.29
N TRP A 39 5.13 18.60 22.54
CA TRP A 39 4.28 17.88 21.59
C TRP A 39 3.20 17.05 22.30
N LEU A 40 3.57 16.29 23.34
CA LEU A 40 2.61 15.51 24.13
C LEU A 40 1.56 16.40 24.82
N LYS A 41 1.98 17.55 25.38
CA LYS A 41 1.08 18.53 25.98
C LYS A 41 0.16 19.18 24.95
N HIS A 42 0.68 19.54 23.78
CA HIS A 42 -0.12 20.12 22.69
C HIS A 42 -1.29 19.23 22.27
N HIS A 43 -1.13 17.91 22.37
CA HIS A 43 -2.17 16.93 22.06
C HIS A 43 -2.97 16.47 23.30
N SER A 44 -2.80 17.10 24.46
CA SER A 44 -3.45 16.73 25.72
C SER A 44 -3.23 15.25 26.10
N ILE A 45 -2.04 14.73 25.81
CA ILE A 45 -1.65 13.35 26.11
C ILE A 45 -1.13 13.27 27.55
N ILE A 46 -0.40 14.29 27.98
CA ILE A 46 0.11 14.45 29.34
C ILE A 46 -0.37 15.79 29.91
N SER A 47 -0.41 15.89 31.24
CA SER A 47 -0.68 17.14 31.96
C SER A 47 0.55 18.05 32.04
N ASP A 48 0.37 19.23 32.63
CA ASP A 48 1.46 20.17 32.93
C ASP A 48 2.33 19.76 34.13
N ASP A 49 2.51 18.46 34.33
CA ASP A 49 3.35 17.92 35.39
C ASP A 49 4.83 18.25 35.15
N ASN A 50 5.58 18.34 36.25
CA ASN A 50 7.03 18.53 36.23
C ASN A 50 7.73 17.17 36.22
N TYR A 51 8.01 16.67 35.02
CA TYR A 51 8.79 15.45 34.83
C TYR A 51 10.27 15.72 35.08
N SER A 52 10.86 15.01 36.05
CA SER A 52 12.26 15.12 36.43
C SER A 52 13.18 14.26 35.57
N SER A 53 12.66 13.21 34.93
CA SER A 53 13.40 12.40 33.97
C SER A 53 12.52 11.93 32.82
N VAL A 54 13.17 11.79 31.66
CA VAL A 54 12.60 11.26 30.42
C VAL A 54 13.57 10.20 29.92
N LYS A 55 13.05 9.01 29.66
CA LYS A 55 13.80 7.92 29.04
C LYS A 55 13.06 7.44 27.80
N ILE A 56 13.78 7.28 26.70
CA ILE A 56 13.25 6.82 25.43
C ILE A 56 14.04 5.57 25.03
N SER A 57 13.33 4.49 24.72
CA SER A 57 13.88 3.29 24.09
C SER A 57 13.13 2.97 22.81
N THR A 58 13.79 2.26 21.90
CA THR A 58 13.22 1.83 20.63
C THR A 58 13.31 0.32 20.49
N GLN A 59 12.45 -0.23 19.63
CA GLN A 59 12.48 -1.64 19.21
C GLN A 59 12.54 -2.63 20.40
N GLN A 60 11.83 -2.29 21.48
CA GLN A 60 11.90 -3.06 22.73
C GLN A 60 11.08 -4.34 22.60
N GLU A 61 11.74 -5.48 22.76
CA GLU A 61 11.07 -6.79 22.78
C GLU A 61 10.36 -7.01 24.11
N HIS A 62 9.09 -7.38 24.03
CA HIS A 62 8.25 -7.80 25.13
C HIS A 62 7.73 -9.20 24.85
N LYS A 63 7.87 -10.07 25.85
CA LYS A 63 7.26 -11.39 25.78
C LYS A 63 5.75 -11.25 25.63
N GLY A 64 5.18 -12.03 24.72
CA GLY A 64 3.74 -12.14 24.57
C GLY A 64 3.11 -12.59 25.90
N LEU A 65 1.94 -12.04 26.21
CA LEU A 65 1.12 -12.58 27.30
C LEU A 65 0.62 -13.97 26.90
N GLU A 66 0.10 -14.77 27.83
CA GLU A 66 -0.44 -16.11 27.53
C GLU A 66 -1.54 -16.08 26.45
N SER A 67 -2.23 -14.94 26.31
CA SER A 67 -3.26 -14.70 25.30
C SER A 67 -2.72 -14.30 23.92
N HIS A 68 -1.40 -14.13 23.77
CA HIS A 68 -0.75 -13.69 22.54
C HIS A 68 -0.09 -14.89 21.85
N THR A 69 -0.16 -14.91 20.52
CA THR A 69 0.43 -15.99 19.71
C THR A 69 1.92 -15.82 19.46
N GLU A 70 2.46 -14.65 19.74
CA GLU A 70 3.84 -14.25 19.47
C GLU A 70 4.26 -13.10 20.40
N ASP A 71 5.57 -12.91 20.52
CA ASP A 71 6.17 -11.76 21.20
C ASP A 71 5.86 -10.44 20.47
N SER A 72 6.12 -9.33 21.14
CA SER A 72 5.84 -7.98 20.67
C SER A 72 7.13 -7.17 20.59
N ARG A 73 7.30 -6.36 19.54
CA ARG A 73 8.42 -5.43 19.38
C ARG A 73 7.87 -4.01 19.30
N LEU A 74 8.03 -3.25 20.37
CA LEU A 74 7.50 -1.88 20.48
C LEU A 74 8.41 -0.90 19.73
N ASP A 75 7.83 -0.07 18.86
CA ASP A 75 8.62 0.90 18.07
C ASP A 75 9.32 1.93 18.97
N ILE A 76 8.57 2.65 19.81
CA ILE A 76 9.11 3.60 20.78
C ILE A 76 8.41 3.42 22.13
N VAL A 77 9.21 3.40 23.20
CA VAL A 77 8.74 3.44 24.59
C VAL A 77 9.29 4.71 25.23
N VAL A 78 8.41 5.49 25.84
CA VAL A 78 8.77 6.68 26.62
C VAL A 78 8.33 6.49 28.06
N GLU A 79 9.29 6.60 28.98
CA GLU A 79 9.06 6.59 30.43
C GLU A 79 9.29 8.02 30.96
N LEU A 80 8.24 8.61 31.53
CA LEU A 80 8.27 9.94 32.13
C LEU A 80 8.13 9.82 33.65
N SER A 81 9.11 10.29 34.41
CA SER A 81 9.05 10.21 35.89
C SER A 81 8.93 11.59 36.51
N THR A 82 8.11 11.69 37.56
CA THR A 82 8.08 12.85 38.48
C THR A 82 8.92 12.60 39.74
N GLY A 83 9.66 11.48 39.79
CA GLY A 83 10.38 10.99 40.97
C GLY A 83 9.52 10.14 41.92
N LEU A 84 8.21 10.36 41.95
CA LEU A 84 7.26 9.55 42.74
C LEU A 84 6.42 8.63 41.86
N ASN A 85 6.04 9.09 40.68
CA ASN A 85 5.20 8.38 39.73
C ASN A 85 5.89 8.27 38.38
N THR A 86 5.53 7.22 37.64
CA THR A 86 6.00 7.00 36.26
C THR A 86 4.81 6.88 35.33
N ASP A 87 4.80 7.67 34.27
CA ASP A 87 3.91 7.51 33.13
C ASP A 87 4.66 6.76 32.03
N VAL A 88 3.98 5.81 31.39
CA VAL A 88 4.56 5.01 30.30
C VAL A 88 3.72 5.21 29.05
N ILE A 89 4.42 5.57 27.98
CA ILE A 89 3.85 5.83 26.66
C ILE A 89 4.46 4.85 25.67
N PHE A 90 3.62 4.02 25.05
CA PHE A 90 4.02 3.26 23.87
C PHE A 90 3.59 4.04 22.63
N ILE A 91 4.49 4.16 21.66
CA ILE A 91 4.20 4.78 20.37
C ILE A 91 4.42 3.72 19.29
N GLU A 92 3.35 3.36 18.60
CA GLU A 92 3.40 2.52 17.40
C GLU A 92 3.42 3.41 16.17
N SER A 93 4.47 3.28 15.35
CA SER A 93 4.66 4.08 14.15
C SER A 93 4.23 3.32 12.91
N LYS A 94 3.55 4.01 11.98
CA LYS A 94 3.29 3.48 10.64
C LYS A 94 3.55 4.50 9.55
N ILE A 95 4.43 4.18 8.60
CA ILE A 95 4.68 5.04 7.43
C ILE A 95 4.04 4.48 6.17
N GLY A 96 4.09 3.16 5.95
CA GLY A 96 3.54 2.53 4.74
C GLY A 96 2.69 1.30 5.00
N ALA A 97 2.77 0.72 6.20
CA ALA A 97 1.94 -0.41 6.61
C ALA A 97 0.70 0.07 7.38
N LYS A 98 -0.38 -0.70 7.35
CA LYS A 98 -1.46 -0.55 8.34
C LYS A 98 -1.08 -1.31 9.61
N ASP A 99 -1.84 -1.10 10.69
CA ASP A 99 -1.78 -1.99 11.85
C ASP A 99 -2.03 -3.45 11.40
N GLY A 100 -0.97 -4.25 11.43
CA GLY A 100 -0.98 -5.68 11.12
C GLY A 100 -0.87 -6.49 12.42
N ASN A 101 -1.37 -7.72 12.40
CA ASN A 101 -1.23 -8.68 13.50
C ASN A 101 -1.80 -8.23 14.87
N ASN A 102 -2.80 -7.34 14.88
CA ASN A 102 -3.42 -6.81 16.11
C ASN A 102 -2.39 -6.20 17.08
N ALA A 103 -1.33 -5.55 16.57
CA ALA A 103 -0.24 -5.03 17.39
C ALA A 103 -0.75 -4.05 18.45
N LEU A 104 -1.65 -3.13 18.07
CA LEU A 104 -2.24 -2.16 19.00
C LEU A 104 -2.94 -2.82 20.20
N LYS A 105 -3.65 -3.92 19.97
CA LYS A 105 -4.30 -4.67 21.06
C LYS A 105 -3.24 -5.31 21.98
N LYS A 106 -2.24 -5.98 21.39
CA LYS A 106 -1.15 -6.60 22.18
C LYS A 106 -0.45 -5.57 23.05
N TYR A 107 -0.19 -4.38 22.52
CA TYR A 107 0.49 -3.32 23.26
C TYR A 107 -0.37 -2.71 24.35
N ALA A 108 -1.66 -2.54 24.11
CA ALA A 108 -2.59 -2.12 25.15
C ALA A 108 -2.64 -3.15 26.30
N ASP A 109 -2.70 -4.45 25.99
CA ASP A 109 -2.67 -5.51 27.00
C ASP A 109 -1.37 -5.47 27.82
N ILE A 110 -0.21 -5.37 27.15
CA ILE A 110 1.11 -5.28 27.81
C ILE A 110 1.14 -4.06 28.73
N LEU A 111 0.73 -2.89 28.23
CA LEU A 111 0.76 -1.64 28.96
C LEU A 111 -0.19 -1.66 30.18
N SER A 112 -1.36 -2.28 30.04
CA SER A 112 -2.31 -2.52 31.15
C SER A 112 -1.65 -3.34 32.26
N ASN A 113 -0.86 -4.36 31.91
CA ASN A 113 -0.22 -5.26 32.86
C ASN A 113 1.09 -4.73 33.47
N LEU A 114 1.59 -3.57 33.05
CA LEU A 114 2.80 -2.99 33.66
C LEU A 114 2.56 -2.59 35.12
N PRO A 115 3.42 -3.02 36.05
CA PRO A 115 3.34 -2.64 37.46
C PRO A 115 3.82 -1.20 37.67
N ASN A 116 3.31 -0.54 38.72
CA ASN A 116 3.79 0.78 39.19
C ASN A 116 3.73 1.92 38.16
N VAL A 117 2.85 1.81 37.16
CA VAL A 117 2.58 2.87 36.19
C VAL A 117 1.37 3.70 36.64
N ARG A 118 1.52 5.02 36.66
CA ARG A 118 0.43 5.97 36.94
C ARG A 118 -0.46 6.13 35.71
N HIS A 119 0.08 6.68 34.62
CA HIS A 119 -0.63 6.80 33.34
C HIS A 119 -0.08 5.84 32.29
N ARG A 120 -1.01 5.10 31.67
CA ARG A 120 -0.76 4.12 30.61
C ARG A 120 -1.29 4.68 29.30
N ILE A 121 -0.40 5.05 28.40
CA ILE A 121 -0.76 5.74 27.16
C ILE A 121 -0.27 4.94 25.95
N LEU A 122 -1.16 4.71 24.99
CA LEU A 122 -0.82 4.15 23.69
C LEU A 122 -1.07 5.20 22.62
N ILE A 123 -0.02 5.57 21.88
CA ILE A 123 -0.08 6.46 20.73
C ILE A 123 0.07 5.63 19.47
N TYR A 124 -0.87 5.75 18.54
CA TYR A 124 -0.75 5.22 17.19
C TYR A 124 -0.55 6.38 16.22
N ILE A 125 0.61 6.45 15.55
CA ILE A 125 0.94 7.55 14.63
C ILE A 125 1.15 7.04 13.20
N THR A 126 0.37 7.56 12.25
CA THR A 126 0.40 7.09 10.86
C THR A 126 0.72 8.18 9.84
N ARG A 127 1.38 7.82 8.74
CA ARG A 127 1.48 8.69 7.56
C ARG A 127 0.12 8.83 6.88
N ASP A 128 -0.55 7.71 6.64
CA ASP A 128 -1.77 7.60 5.82
C ASP A 128 -3.05 7.47 6.68
N TYR A 129 -4.20 7.69 6.06
CA TYR A 129 -5.50 7.62 6.75
C TYR A 129 -5.86 6.18 7.10
N ASP A 130 -5.69 5.86 8.39
CA ASP A 130 -6.00 4.56 8.97
C ASP A 130 -6.68 4.72 10.34
N PRO A 131 -7.93 5.20 10.38
CA PRO A 131 -8.66 5.39 11.63
C PRO A 131 -8.95 4.08 12.34
N LYS A 132 -8.70 4.04 13.65
CA LYS A 132 -9.06 2.94 14.55
C LYS A 132 -10.29 3.32 15.36
N GLU A 133 -11.17 2.34 15.53
CA GLU A 133 -12.35 2.52 16.37
C GLU A 133 -11.97 2.44 17.84
N ILE A 134 -12.02 3.58 18.54
CA ILE A 134 -11.67 3.69 19.97
C ILE A 134 -12.59 2.81 20.85
N LYS A 135 -13.79 2.45 20.36
CA LYS A 135 -14.78 1.67 21.09
C LYS A 135 -14.58 0.16 21.02
N THR A 136 -13.52 -0.33 20.39
CA THR A 136 -13.27 -1.77 20.34
C THR A 136 -13.05 -2.33 21.76
N PRO A 137 -13.63 -3.50 22.10
CA PRO A 137 -13.44 -4.14 23.41
C PRO A 137 -11.97 -4.30 23.83
N ALA A 138 -11.05 -4.31 22.87
CA ALA A 138 -9.60 -4.36 23.05
C ALA A 138 -9.02 -3.24 23.94
N PHE A 139 -9.71 -2.10 24.10
CA PHE A 139 -9.25 -0.99 24.95
C PHE A 139 -10.05 -0.83 26.24
N ASN A 140 -11.05 -1.70 26.50
CA ASN A 140 -11.78 -1.76 27.76
C ASN A 140 -11.00 -2.59 28.79
N LEU A 141 -9.76 -2.19 29.05
CA LEU A 141 -8.84 -2.86 29.96
C LEU A 141 -8.87 -2.21 31.34
N GLU A 142 -8.60 -3.00 32.37
CA GLU A 142 -8.35 -2.53 33.73
C GLU A 142 -6.99 -3.06 34.21
N PRO A 143 -6.02 -2.18 34.57
CA PRO A 143 -6.10 -0.71 34.58
C PRO A 143 -6.23 -0.06 33.18
N LYS A 144 -7.01 1.02 33.11
CA LYS A 144 -7.30 1.72 31.85
C LYS A 144 -6.04 2.20 31.10
N VAL A 145 -6.03 1.94 29.79
CA VAL A 145 -5.08 2.50 28.81
C VAL A 145 -5.74 3.64 28.04
N SER A 146 -5.07 4.79 27.97
CA SER A 146 -5.51 5.93 27.16
C SER A 146 -4.96 5.81 25.75
N PHE A 147 -5.84 5.79 24.75
CA PHE A 147 -5.46 5.64 23.35
C PHE A 147 -5.55 6.97 22.61
N TYR A 148 -4.50 7.31 21.87
CA TYR A 148 -4.41 8.49 21.04
C TYR A 148 -4.00 8.09 19.62
N GLN A 149 -4.76 8.57 18.63
CA GLN A 149 -4.39 8.41 17.24
C GLN A 149 -3.95 9.73 16.66
N LEU A 150 -2.74 9.75 16.12
CA LEU A 150 -2.11 10.92 15.53
C LEU A 150 -1.66 10.62 14.10
N ARG A 151 -1.25 11.67 13.41
CA ARG A 151 -0.68 11.62 12.07
C ARG A 151 0.67 12.28 12.05
N TRP A 152 1.58 11.73 11.24
CA TRP A 152 2.93 12.28 11.13
C TRP A 152 2.95 13.75 10.70
N HIS A 153 1.94 14.22 9.94
CA HIS A 153 1.84 15.64 9.59
C HIS A 153 1.63 16.57 10.80
N GLN A 154 1.04 16.07 11.90
CA GLN A 154 0.85 16.85 13.13
C GLN A 154 2.20 17.04 13.83
N PHE A 155 3.01 15.98 13.90
CA PHE A 155 4.39 16.07 14.39
C PHE A 155 5.24 16.99 13.49
N TYR A 156 5.10 16.87 12.16
CA TYR A 156 5.76 17.74 11.19
C TYR A 156 5.46 19.23 11.46
N ALA A 157 4.17 19.58 11.59
CA ALA A 157 3.75 20.96 11.85
C ALA A 157 4.31 21.51 13.17
N ARG A 158 4.43 20.66 14.20
CA ARG A 158 5.05 21.04 15.47
C ARG A 158 6.56 21.25 15.32
N LEU A 159 7.23 20.32 14.65
CA LEU A 159 8.69 20.35 14.47
C LEU A 159 9.15 21.55 13.62
N GLN A 160 8.31 22.07 12.73
CA GLN A 160 8.61 23.29 11.96
C GLN A 160 8.94 24.50 12.83
N GLN A 161 8.41 24.56 14.07
CA GLN A 161 8.71 25.64 15.02
C GLN A 161 10.16 25.59 15.55
N HIS A 162 10.84 24.47 15.33
CA HIS A 162 12.22 24.21 15.76
C HIS A 162 13.16 24.03 14.55
N ALA A 163 12.79 24.57 13.39
CA ALA A 163 13.55 24.43 12.15
C ALA A 163 14.94 25.10 12.16
N THR A 164 15.38 25.70 13.26
CA THR A 164 16.77 26.16 13.44
C THR A 164 17.71 25.04 13.88
N ASP A 165 17.20 23.97 14.48
CA ASP A 165 17.99 22.79 14.82
C ASP A 165 18.30 21.96 13.57
N ILE A 166 19.57 21.56 13.40
CA ILE A 166 20.05 20.87 12.20
C ILE A 166 19.41 19.49 12.05
N LEU A 167 19.26 18.75 13.16
CA LEU A 167 18.60 17.44 13.13
C LEU A 167 17.11 17.61 12.83
N ALA A 168 16.45 18.61 13.41
CA ALA A 168 15.06 18.93 13.10
C ALA A 168 14.88 19.26 11.60
N GLN A 169 15.78 20.03 11.00
CA GLN A 169 15.76 20.31 9.55
C GLN A 169 15.88 19.04 8.71
N GLU A 170 16.83 18.15 9.05
CA GLU A 170 17.01 16.88 8.35
C GLU A 170 15.78 15.96 8.49
N ILE A 171 15.15 15.92 9.67
CA ILE A 171 13.89 15.20 9.89
C ILE A 171 12.79 15.79 9.00
N LEU A 172 12.62 17.12 8.99
CA LEU A 172 11.62 17.80 8.15
C LEU A 172 11.84 17.55 6.65
N ILE A 173 13.09 17.45 6.18
CA ILE A 173 13.38 17.08 4.78
C ILE A 173 12.99 15.63 4.52
N PHE A 174 13.34 14.72 5.43
CA PHE A 174 13.00 13.30 5.32
C PHE A 174 11.48 13.09 5.31
N MET A 175 10.75 13.75 6.21
CA MET A 175 9.29 13.70 6.28
C MET A 175 8.64 14.20 4.99
N ARG A 176 9.12 15.31 4.41
CA ARG A 176 8.60 15.81 3.12
C ARG A 176 8.75 14.80 2.00
N LYS A 177 9.93 14.21 1.87
CA LYS A 177 10.22 13.22 0.82
C LYS A 177 9.36 11.97 0.93
N ASN A 178 9.02 11.57 2.14
CA ASN A 178 8.26 10.35 2.40
C ASN A 178 6.76 10.63 2.61
N GLY A 179 6.25 11.80 2.21
CA GLY A 179 4.83 12.14 2.25
C GLY A 179 4.25 12.33 3.66
N MET A 180 5.09 12.53 4.67
CA MET A 180 4.68 12.78 6.05
C MET A 180 4.40 14.26 6.36
N SER A 181 4.62 15.15 5.41
CA SER A 181 4.38 16.60 5.55
C SER A 181 3.01 17.06 5.04
N HIS A 182 2.19 16.16 4.49
CA HIS A 182 0.91 16.54 3.88
C HIS A 182 -0.03 17.16 4.90
N THR A 183 -0.53 18.36 4.62
CA THR A 183 -1.51 19.03 5.47
C THR A 183 -2.91 18.46 5.25
N ASN A 184 -3.84 18.73 6.18
CA ASN A 184 -5.27 18.45 6.00
C ASN A 184 -5.97 19.44 5.04
N GLN A 185 -5.25 19.93 4.03
CA GLN A 185 -5.74 20.88 3.04
C GLN A 185 -5.50 20.33 1.64
N PHE A 186 -6.46 20.51 0.76
CA PHE A 186 -6.30 20.17 -0.65
C PHE A 186 -5.32 21.13 -1.32
N SER A 187 -4.34 20.57 -2.01
CA SER A 187 -3.47 21.31 -2.91
C SER A 187 -4.16 21.56 -4.27
N SER A 188 -3.58 22.45 -5.08
CA SER A 188 -4.05 22.65 -6.45
C SER A 188 -3.93 21.39 -7.31
N VAL A 189 -2.97 20.51 -7.01
CA VAL A 189 -2.82 19.22 -7.69
C VAL A 189 -3.95 18.26 -7.32
N ASP A 190 -4.35 18.24 -6.04
CA ASP A 190 -5.48 17.42 -5.60
C ASP A 190 -6.78 17.88 -6.28
N LEU A 191 -7.01 19.19 -6.32
CA LEU A 191 -8.17 19.77 -7.01
C LEU A 191 -8.15 19.44 -8.51
N LEU A 192 -7.01 19.60 -9.17
CA LEU A 192 -6.86 19.27 -10.59
C LEU A 192 -7.13 17.78 -10.85
N THR A 193 -6.67 16.92 -9.95
CA THR A 193 -6.88 15.47 -10.00
C THR A 193 -8.36 15.14 -9.87
N MET A 194 -9.05 15.71 -8.87
CA MET A 194 -10.50 15.52 -8.67
C MET A 194 -11.31 15.94 -9.90
N ILE A 195 -10.97 17.08 -10.50
CA ILE A 195 -11.68 17.62 -11.67
C ILE A 195 -11.45 16.76 -12.92
N ASN A 196 -10.23 16.26 -13.13
CA ASN A 196 -9.88 15.51 -14.34
C ASN A 196 -10.06 13.99 -14.20
N PHE A 197 -10.34 13.49 -12.99
CA PHE A 197 -10.38 12.04 -12.72
C PHE A 197 -11.27 11.28 -13.71
N ASN A 198 -12.54 11.68 -13.86
CA ASN A 198 -13.47 11.01 -14.77
C ASN A 198 -13.04 11.11 -16.23
N LYS A 199 -12.47 12.24 -16.65
CA LYS A 199 -11.96 12.42 -18.02
C LYS A 199 -10.80 11.45 -18.31
N THR A 200 -9.86 11.32 -17.37
CA THR A 200 -8.74 10.39 -17.48
C THR A 200 -9.23 8.94 -17.45
N LEU A 201 -10.16 8.61 -16.56
CA LEU A 201 -10.78 7.28 -16.48
C LEU A 201 -11.45 6.91 -17.81
N HIS A 202 -12.28 7.79 -18.38
CA HIS A 202 -12.93 7.55 -19.67
C HIS A 202 -11.95 7.39 -20.82
N LEU A 203 -10.81 8.08 -20.79
CA LEU A 203 -9.75 7.87 -21.79
C LEU A 203 -9.16 6.45 -21.67
N MET A 204 -8.87 5.98 -20.45
CA MET A 204 -8.39 4.62 -20.22
C MET A 204 -9.42 3.57 -20.65
N GLU A 205 -10.70 3.75 -20.30
CA GLU A 205 -11.82 2.92 -20.74
C GLU A 205 -11.92 2.88 -22.27
N SER A 206 -11.78 4.03 -22.92
CA SER A 206 -11.83 4.14 -24.37
C SER A 206 -10.72 3.35 -25.07
N THR A 207 -9.55 3.20 -24.44
CA THR A 207 -8.47 2.33 -24.97
C THR A 207 -8.72 0.84 -24.76
N LEU A 208 -9.56 0.48 -23.78
CA LEU A 208 -10.00 -0.88 -23.50
C LEU A 208 -11.42 -1.11 -24.04
N ASN A 209 -11.74 -0.56 -25.22
CA ASN A 209 -13.08 -0.62 -25.81
C ASN A 209 -13.52 -2.04 -26.19
N GLU A 210 -14.75 -2.16 -26.68
CA GLU A 210 -15.37 -3.44 -27.09
C GLU A 210 -14.51 -4.26 -28.07
N GLU A 211 -13.78 -3.61 -28.97
CA GLU A 211 -12.89 -4.28 -29.92
C GLU A 211 -11.76 -5.02 -29.19
N VAL A 212 -11.02 -4.32 -28.32
CA VAL A 212 -9.94 -4.90 -27.52
C VAL A 212 -10.48 -5.96 -26.56
N GLN A 213 -11.63 -5.69 -25.92
CA GLN A 213 -12.28 -6.65 -25.03
C GLN A 213 -12.68 -7.94 -25.76
N ARG A 214 -13.22 -7.83 -26.97
CA ARG A 214 -13.60 -8.98 -27.79
C ARG A 214 -12.37 -9.81 -28.17
N GLU A 215 -11.27 -9.18 -28.58
CA GLU A 215 -10.02 -9.90 -28.85
C GLU A 215 -9.47 -10.61 -27.60
N PHE A 216 -9.50 -9.94 -26.45
CA PHE A 216 -9.09 -10.53 -25.18
C PHE A 216 -9.98 -11.73 -24.80
N LYS A 217 -11.31 -11.59 -24.94
CA LYS A 217 -12.28 -12.66 -24.68
C LYS A 217 -12.05 -13.86 -25.60
N LEU A 218 -11.82 -13.62 -26.89
CA LEU A 218 -11.55 -14.68 -27.87
C LEU A 218 -10.24 -15.42 -27.59
N ALA A 219 -9.22 -14.71 -27.08
CA ALA A 219 -7.95 -15.32 -26.71
C ALA A 219 -8.02 -16.11 -25.39
N PHE A 220 -8.73 -15.59 -24.38
CA PHE A 220 -8.59 -16.06 -23.00
C PHE A 220 -9.91 -16.42 -22.29
N GLY A 221 -11.04 -16.38 -23.01
CA GLY A 221 -12.32 -16.97 -22.58
C GLY A 221 -13.23 -16.11 -21.69
N GLY A 222 -12.75 -14.97 -21.19
CA GLY A 222 -13.52 -14.10 -20.30
C GLY A 222 -12.94 -12.70 -20.20
N VAL A 223 -13.79 -11.75 -19.79
CA VAL A 223 -13.42 -10.35 -19.56
C VAL A 223 -14.16 -9.86 -18.32
N THR A 224 -13.43 -9.64 -17.24
CA THR A 224 -13.86 -8.92 -16.06
C THR A 224 -13.45 -7.45 -16.20
N LYS A 225 -14.40 -6.52 -16.00
CA LYS A 225 -14.22 -5.06 -16.20
C LYS A 225 -15.05 -4.22 -15.22
N GLY A 226 -15.00 -2.90 -15.36
CA GLY A 226 -15.86 -1.97 -14.61
C GLY A 226 -15.47 -1.87 -13.13
N THR A 227 -16.40 -2.14 -12.22
CA THR A 227 -16.19 -2.09 -10.76
C THR A 227 -14.99 -2.94 -10.30
N ALA A 228 -14.76 -4.07 -10.97
CA ALA A 228 -13.60 -4.90 -10.72
C ALA A 228 -12.28 -4.21 -11.11
N SER A 229 -12.22 -3.53 -12.26
CA SER A 229 -11.07 -2.73 -12.69
C SER A 229 -10.80 -1.56 -11.74
N MET A 230 -11.85 -0.93 -11.21
CA MET A 230 -11.73 0.11 -10.19
C MET A 230 -11.18 -0.41 -8.86
N THR A 231 -11.59 -1.62 -8.48
CA THR A 231 -11.05 -2.32 -7.30
C THR A 231 -9.55 -2.60 -7.48
N GLN A 232 -9.12 -3.00 -8.67
CA GLN A 232 -7.71 -3.18 -8.99
C GLN A 232 -6.93 -1.85 -8.94
N TRP A 233 -7.52 -0.73 -9.37
CA TRP A 233 -6.83 0.57 -9.28
C TRP A 233 -6.62 0.92 -7.80
N ARG A 234 -7.69 0.85 -7.01
CA ARG A 234 -7.66 1.22 -5.59
C ARG A 234 -6.63 0.42 -4.78
N TRP A 235 -6.51 -0.88 -5.01
CA TRP A 235 -5.74 -1.77 -4.14
C TRP A 235 -4.43 -2.28 -4.74
N CYS A 236 -4.30 -2.27 -6.07
CA CYS A 236 -3.16 -2.85 -6.78
C CYS A 236 -2.51 -1.84 -7.74
N SER A 237 -2.86 -0.56 -7.67
CA SER A 237 -2.33 0.51 -8.52
C SER A 237 -2.37 0.17 -10.02
N ARG A 238 -3.42 -0.51 -10.47
CA ARG A 238 -3.59 -0.93 -11.88
C ARG A 238 -5.03 -0.84 -12.34
N TYR A 239 -5.27 -0.34 -13.54
CA TYR A 239 -6.60 -0.33 -14.16
C TYR A 239 -6.59 -1.26 -15.37
N ILE A 240 -7.16 -2.44 -15.20
CA ILE A 240 -7.06 -3.55 -16.16
C ILE A 240 -8.40 -4.22 -16.41
N ILE A 241 -8.59 -4.76 -17.61
CA ILE A 241 -9.50 -5.89 -17.83
C ILE A 241 -8.73 -7.18 -17.57
N TYR A 242 -9.38 -8.21 -17.06
CA TYR A 242 -8.69 -9.47 -16.73
C TYR A 242 -9.62 -10.68 -16.82
N THR A 243 -9.04 -11.88 -16.82
CA THR A 243 -9.79 -13.13 -16.68
C THR A 243 -9.21 -13.97 -15.56
N ASN A 244 -10.09 -14.46 -14.68
CA ASN A 244 -9.75 -15.38 -13.60
C ASN A 244 -10.16 -16.83 -13.92
N LYS A 245 -10.62 -17.08 -15.16
CA LYS A 245 -11.22 -18.37 -15.54
C LYS A 245 -10.20 -19.52 -15.50
N PHE A 246 -8.90 -19.25 -15.65
CA PHE A 246 -7.87 -20.30 -15.74
C PHE A 246 -7.83 -21.22 -14.52
N SER A 247 -8.03 -20.66 -13.32
CA SER A 247 -8.01 -21.46 -12.08
C SER A 247 -8.67 -20.77 -10.87
N GLY A 248 -9.83 -20.14 -11.07
CA GLY A 248 -10.56 -19.49 -9.97
C GLY A 248 -9.75 -18.39 -9.27
N GLY A 249 -8.92 -17.66 -10.03
CA GLY A 249 -8.12 -16.54 -9.54
C GLY A 249 -6.67 -16.84 -9.13
N ASN A 250 -6.27 -18.11 -9.01
CA ASN A 250 -4.87 -18.47 -8.67
C ASN A 250 -3.90 -18.45 -9.86
N PHE A 251 -4.41 -18.30 -11.07
CA PHE A 251 -3.69 -18.15 -12.32
C PHE A 251 -4.58 -17.32 -13.22
N TRP A 252 -4.08 -16.19 -13.71
CA TRP A 252 -4.89 -15.20 -14.39
C TRP A 252 -4.04 -14.33 -15.31
N CYS A 253 -4.67 -13.69 -16.30
CA CYS A 253 -4.03 -12.67 -17.11
C CYS A 253 -4.87 -11.39 -17.14
N GLY A 254 -4.20 -10.25 -17.31
CA GLY A 254 -4.88 -8.95 -17.39
C GLY A 254 -4.16 -7.97 -18.28
N LEU A 255 -4.93 -7.08 -18.88
CA LEU A 255 -4.53 -6.13 -19.91
C LEU A 255 -4.97 -4.72 -19.48
N GLY A 256 -4.06 -3.75 -19.57
CA GLY A 256 -4.39 -2.35 -19.31
C GLY A 256 -3.20 -1.58 -18.75
N TYR A 257 -3.48 -0.78 -17.71
CA TYR A 257 -2.57 0.18 -17.11
C TYR A 257 -2.05 -0.36 -15.77
N PHE A 258 -0.74 -0.30 -15.57
CA PHE A 258 -0.05 -0.77 -14.37
C PHE A 258 0.80 0.37 -13.78
N ASN A 259 1.05 0.31 -12.47
CA ASN A 259 1.82 1.33 -11.76
C ASN A 259 1.21 2.75 -11.89
N LEU A 260 -0.10 2.87 -11.68
CA LEU A 260 -0.84 4.14 -11.79
C LEU A 260 -0.55 5.13 -10.65
N ASN A 261 0.03 4.67 -9.55
CA ASN A 261 0.41 5.48 -8.39
C ASN A 261 1.90 5.25 -8.08
N PRO A 262 2.83 5.68 -8.94
CA PRO A 262 4.25 5.46 -8.71
C PRO A 262 4.74 6.26 -7.49
N ASP A 263 5.73 5.72 -6.79
CA ASP A 263 6.37 6.42 -5.65
C ASP A 263 7.14 7.68 -6.09
N SER A 264 7.50 7.76 -7.38
CA SER A 264 8.19 8.91 -7.98
C SER A 264 7.37 9.56 -9.09
N PHE A 265 7.26 10.89 -9.06
CA PHE A 265 6.65 11.70 -10.12
C PHE A 265 7.41 11.66 -11.46
N THR A 266 8.62 11.08 -11.49
CA THR A 266 9.38 10.90 -12.74
C THR A 266 9.08 9.59 -13.45
N GLU A 267 8.35 8.69 -12.80
CA GLU A 267 7.97 7.40 -13.38
C GLU A 267 6.65 7.51 -14.12
N TYR A 268 6.59 6.85 -15.27
CA TYR A 268 5.37 6.75 -16.07
C TYR A 268 4.69 5.41 -15.81
N PRO A 269 3.34 5.35 -15.81
CA PRO A 269 2.62 4.10 -15.80
C PRO A 269 3.00 3.21 -16.98
N TYR A 270 2.86 1.90 -16.81
CA TYR A 270 3.05 0.95 -17.89
C TYR A 270 1.71 0.56 -18.52
N LEU A 271 1.74 0.32 -19.83
CA LEU A 271 0.65 -0.24 -20.60
C LEU A 271 1.06 -1.64 -21.01
N GLY A 272 0.15 -2.62 -20.99
CA GLY A 272 0.45 -3.94 -21.56
C GLY A 272 -0.43 -5.06 -21.03
N ILE A 273 0.10 -6.27 -21.08
CA ILE A 273 -0.54 -7.48 -20.57
C ILE A 273 0.37 -8.19 -19.55
N CYS A 274 -0.24 -8.80 -18.53
CA CYS A 274 0.43 -9.61 -17.53
C CYS A 274 -0.14 -11.02 -17.49
N LEU A 275 0.70 -11.99 -17.12
CA LEU A 275 0.30 -13.33 -16.73
C LEU A 275 0.86 -13.58 -15.33
N GLU A 276 0.00 -13.89 -14.36
CA GLU A 276 0.37 -14.02 -12.95
C GLU A 276 -0.16 -15.32 -12.35
N VAL A 277 0.62 -15.92 -11.45
CA VAL A 277 0.26 -17.12 -10.70
C VAL A 277 0.50 -16.94 -9.20
N SER A 278 -0.50 -17.35 -8.41
CA SER A 278 -0.48 -17.34 -6.96
C SER A 278 0.25 -18.58 -6.42
N PRO A 279 0.95 -18.48 -5.27
CA PRO A 279 1.64 -19.62 -4.66
C PRO A 279 0.70 -20.76 -4.24
N GLY A 280 -0.59 -20.47 -4.04
CA GLY A 280 -1.62 -21.47 -3.76
C GLY A 280 -2.08 -22.28 -4.99
N PHE A 281 -1.59 -21.99 -6.19
CA PHE A 281 -1.95 -22.75 -7.38
C PHE A 281 -1.25 -24.11 -7.39
N GLY A 282 -2.01 -25.21 -7.56
CA GLY A 282 -1.44 -26.56 -7.53
C GLY A 282 -0.35 -26.82 -8.58
N GLU A 283 -0.34 -26.06 -9.68
CA GLU A 283 0.69 -26.13 -10.72
C GLU A 283 1.65 -24.94 -10.73
N HIS A 284 1.75 -24.18 -9.63
CA HIS A 284 2.60 -22.98 -9.50
C HIS A 284 4.04 -23.22 -10.00
N SER A 285 4.68 -24.31 -9.58
CA SER A 285 6.03 -24.67 -10.01
C SER A 285 6.16 -24.95 -11.51
N LYS A 286 5.10 -25.46 -12.16
CA LYS A 286 5.10 -25.68 -13.63
C LYS A 286 4.97 -24.35 -14.35
N VAL A 287 4.05 -23.51 -13.91
CA VAL A 287 3.82 -22.16 -14.47
C VAL A 287 5.07 -21.31 -14.37
N ILE A 288 5.75 -21.28 -13.22
CA ILE A 288 7.01 -20.55 -13.05
C ILE A 288 8.08 -21.06 -14.01
N LYS A 289 8.23 -22.37 -14.18
CA LYS A 289 9.20 -22.93 -15.14
C LYS A 289 8.90 -22.49 -16.57
N SER A 290 7.63 -22.46 -16.97
CA SER A 290 7.23 -21.95 -18.29
C SER A 290 7.52 -20.46 -18.43
N MET A 291 7.19 -19.64 -17.42
CA MET A 291 7.51 -18.22 -17.39
C MET A 291 9.03 -17.97 -17.50
N GLN A 292 9.84 -18.75 -16.77
CA GLN A 292 11.30 -18.65 -16.85
C GLN A 292 11.84 -18.97 -18.25
N LYS A 293 11.26 -19.95 -18.95
CA LYS A 293 11.61 -20.23 -20.36
C LYS A 293 11.29 -19.03 -21.27
N VAL A 294 10.11 -18.42 -21.11
CA VAL A 294 9.73 -17.22 -21.88
C VAL A 294 10.76 -16.10 -21.68
N ILE A 295 11.15 -15.85 -20.43
CA ILE A 295 12.13 -14.79 -20.09
C ILE A 295 13.51 -15.12 -20.66
N ASN A 296 13.94 -16.37 -20.63
CA ASN A 296 15.23 -16.77 -21.18
C ASN A 296 15.28 -16.64 -22.71
N ASP A 297 14.18 -16.95 -23.39
CA ASP A 297 14.10 -16.87 -24.86
C ASP A 297 13.85 -15.44 -25.36
N LYS A 298 13.12 -14.63 -24.59
CA LYS A 298 12.70 -13.27 -24.97
C LYS A 298 13.01 -12.21 -23.88
N PRO A 299 14.26 -12.08 -23.41
CA PRO A 299 14.62 -11.27 -22.24
C PRO A 299 14.42 -9.75 -22.44
N ASN A 300 14.44 -9.27 -23.69
CA ASN A 300 14.27 -7.85 -24.02
C ASN A 300 12.81 -7.46 -24.27
N ILE A 301 11.90 -8.43 -24.24
CA ILE A 301 10.50 -8.25 -24.60
C ILE A 301 9.61 -8.47 -23.38
N TRP A 302 9.88 -9.52 -22.61
CA TRP A 302 9.13 -9.87 -21.41
C TRP A 302 9.90 -9.49 -20.15
N THR A 303 9.21 -8.85 -19.20
CA THR A 303 9.78 -8.48 -17.90
C THR A 303 9.30 -9.46 -16.83
N PRO A 304 10.21 -10.06 -16.02
CA PRO A 304 9.82 -10.95 -14.93
C PRO A 304 9.48 -10.18 -13.65
N GLU A 305 8.61 -10.76 -12.83
CA GLU A 305 8.36 -10.30 -11.46
C GLU A 305 8.31 -11.52 -10.52
N ASN A 306 9.12 -11.49 -9.47
CA ASN A 306 9.19 -12.49 -8.40
C ASN A 306 9.32 -13.96 -8.86
N LEU A 307 9.93 -14.24 -10.02
CA LEU A 307 10.11 -15.61 -10.54
C LEU A 307 11.11 -16.46 -9.74
N THR A 308 11.92 -15.84 -8.86
CA THR A 308 12.98 -16.49 -8.07
C THR A 308 12.73 -16.47 -6.57
N ILE A 309 11.66 -15.80 -6.12
CA ILE A 309 11.32 -15.62 -4.70
C ILE A 309 10.16 -16.55 -4.39
N LEU A 310 10.37 -17.56 -3.55
CA LEU A 310 9.34 -18.53 -3.17
C LEU A 310 9.14 -18.54 -1.64
N PRO A 311 7.89 -18.59 -1.14
CA PRO A 311 6.62 -18.52 -1.88
C PRO A 311 6.21 -17.06 -2.18
N SER A 312 5.90 -16.74 -3.44
CA SER A 312 5.35 -15.44 -3.82
C SER A 312 4.42 -15.56 -5.02
N CYS A 313 3.60 -14.52 -5.24
CA CYS A 313 2.93 -14.36 -6.53
C CYS A 313 3.98 -14.00 -7.58
N SER A 314 3.99 -14.75 -8.68
CA SER A 314 4.99 -14.65 -9.73
C SER A 314 4.31 -14.25 -11.05
N ALA A 315 4.94 -13.35 -11.80
CA ALA A 315 4.35 -12.83 -13.03
C ALA A 315 5.39 -12.57 -14.14
N ILE A 316 4.88 -12.49 -15.37
CA ILE A 316 5.60 -11.96 -16.53
C ILE A 316 4.75 -10.88 -17.21
N PHE A 317 5.41 -9.85 -17.73
CA PHE A 317 4.76 -8.71 -18.38
C PHE A 317 5.30 -8.49 -19.78
N TYR A 318 4.37 -8.26 -20.72
CA TYR A 318 4.67 -7.65 -22.00
C TYR A 318 4.10 -6.24 -21.97
N ARG A 319 4.97 -5.24 -21.79
CA ARG A 319 4.56 -3.87 -21.46
C ARG A 319 5.50 -2.81 -22.01
N LYS A 320 4.96 -1.62 -22.23
CA LYS A 320 5.69 -0.39 -22.63
C LYS A 320 5.36 0.75 -21.67
N SER A 321 6.27 1.70 -21.54
CA SER A 321 6.02 2.90 -20.75
C SER A 321 4.98 3.78 -21.46
N LEU A 322 4.03 4.36 -20.73
CA LEU A 322 3.08 5.35 -21.28
C LEU A 322 3.83 6.51 -21.96
N GLN A 323 5.05 6.81 -21.50
CA GLN A 323 5.93 7.81 -22.11
C GLN A 323 6.14 7.59 -23.62
N GLU A 324 6.23 6.33 -24.07
CA GLU A 324 6.46 5.99 -25.49
C GLU A 324 5.29 6.39 -26.39
N PHE A 325 4.11 6.57 -25.81
CA PHE A 325 2.89 6.94 -26.52
C PHE A 325 2.67 8.46 -26.53
N LEU A 326 3.34 9.23 -25.67
CA LEU A 326 3.09 10.66 -25.51
C LEU A 326 3.40 11.48 -26.78
N SER A 327 4.34 11.01 -27.60
CA SER A 327 4.70 11.65 -28.87
C SER A 327 3.76 11.31 -30.04
N LYS A 328 2.83 10.36 -29.85
CA LYS A 328 1.92 9.93 -30.92
C LYS A 328 0.82 10.96 -31.14
N LYS A 329 0.58 11.30 -32.42
CA LYS A 329 -0.47 12.23 -32.82
C LYS A 329 -1.87 11.77 -32.38
N ASP A 330 -2.11 10.47 -32.51
CA ASP A 330 -3.31 9.79 -31.98
C ASP A 330 -2.87 8.73 -30.97
N GLN A 331 -2.83 9.13 -29.70
CA GLN A 331 -2.39 8.28 -28.60
C GLN A 331 -3.38 7.13 -28.35
N LEU A 332 -4.68 7.40 -28.48
CA LEU A 332 -5.73 6.42 -28.22
C LEU A 332 -5.63 5.25 -29.19
N SER A 333 -5.51 5.54 -30.49
CA SER A 333 -5.34 4.48 -31.50
C SER A 333 -4.02 3.73 -31.33
N ALA A 334 -2.92 4.43 -30.99
CA ALA A 334 -1.64 3.79 -30.75
C ALA A 334 -1.66 2.82 -29.56
N ILE A 335 -2.33 3.19 -28.47
CA ILE A 335 -2.47 2.33 -27.29
C ILE A 335 -3.34 1.11 -27.60
N LYS A 336 -4.46 1.28 -28.31
CA LYS A 336 -5.33 0.16 -28.73
C LYS A 336 -4.57 -0.87 -29.56
N LEU A 337 -3.83 -0.42 -30.57
CA LEU A 337 -3.01 -1.29 -31.41
C LEU A 337 -1.98 -2.07 -30.59
N PHE A 338 -1.35 -1.40 -29.61
CA PHE A 338 -0.41 -2.06 -28.72
C PHE A 338 -1.08 -3.09 -27.80
N PHE A 339 -2.31 -2.84 -27.34
CA PHE A 339 -3.07 -3.82 -26.59
C PHE A 339 -3.44 -5.05 -27.42
N GLN A 340 -3.85 -4.87 -28.68
CA GLN A 340 -4.11 -5.98 -29.61
C GLN A 340 -2.82 -6.78 -29.91
N GLU A 341 -1.69 -6.10 -30.09
CA GLU A 341 -0.36 -6.73 -30.19
C GLU A 341 -0.04 -7.57 -28.94
N SER A 342 -0.26 -7.00 -27.75
CA SER A 342 0.00 -7.66 -26.47
C SER A 342 -0.84 -8.94 -26.28
N ILE A 343 -2.12 -8.91 -26.69
CA ILE A 343 -3.01 -10.09 -26.66
C ILE A 343 -2.44 -11.20 -27.56
N LYS A 344 -2.05 -10.85 -28.80
CA LYS A 344 -1.49 -11.82 -29.76
C LYS A 344 -0.19 -12.43 -29.25
N GLU A 345 0.70 -11.61 -28.69
CA GLU A 345 1.98 -12.08 -28.16
C GLU A 345 1.79 -13.01 -26.95
N LEU A 346 0.88 -12.69 -26.01
CA LEU A 346 0.58 -13.61 -24.91
C LEU A 346 -0.05 -14.92 -25.40
N LYS A 347 -0.90 -14.88 -26.43
CA LYS A 347 -1.45 -16.09 -27.05
C LYS A 347 -0.36 -16.96 -27.67
N THR A 348 0.60 -16.36 -28.38
CA THR A 348 1.77 -17.08 -28.89
C THR A 348 2.60 -17.69 -27.76
N VAL A 349 2.80 -16.96 -26.65
CA VAL A 349 3.47 -17.48 -25.47
C VAL A 349 2.73 -18.67 -24.86
N GLN A 350 1.40 -18.58 -24.73
CA GLN A 350 0.56 -19.67 -24.26
C GLN A 350 0.77 -20.93 -25.11
N GLU A 351 0.65 -20.82 -26.43
CA GLU A 351 0.75 -21.95 -27.36
C GLU A 351 2.13 -22.60 -27.39
N GLN A 352 3.20 -21.81 -27.20
CA GLN A 352 4.59 -22.29 -27.30
C GLN A 352 5.16 -22.82 -25.98
N TYR A 353 4.80 -22.22 -24.84
CA TYR A 353 5.49 -22.43 -23.56
C TYR A 353 4.64 -23.12 -22.50
N PHE A 354 3.32 -23.21 -22.69
CA PHE A 354 2.40 -23.80 -21.73
C PHE A 354 1.75 -25.03 -22.35
N ASP A 355 2.04 -26.20 -21.78
CA ASP A 355 1.62 -27.52 -22.26
C ASP A 355 0.29 -27.99 -21.65
N PHE A 356 -0.48 -27.07 -21.05
CA PHE A 356 -1.78 -27.36 -20.46
C PHE A 356 -2.83 -26.34 -20.89
N ILE A 357 -4.08 -26.81 -20.98
CA ILE A 357 -5.21 -25.98 -21.37
C ILE A 357 -5.52 -25.00 -20.25
N TRP A 358 -5.48 -23.70 -20.57
CA TRP A 358 -6.00 -22.66 -19.68
C TRP A 358 -7.52 -22.83 -19.62
N LYS A 359 -8.02 -23.44 -18.53
CA LYS A 359 -9.47 -23.69 -18.36
C LYS A 359 -10.21 -22.36 -18.52
N GLY A 360 -11.08 -22.23 -19.52
CA GLY A 360 -11.77 -20.97 -19.79
C GLY A 360 -11.89 -20.63 -21.27
N VAL A 361 -10.98 -21.13 -22.12
CA VAL A 361 -11.13 -21.07 -23.58
C VAL A 361 -12.11 -22.17 -24.01
N THR A 362 -13.42 -21.95 -23.85
CA THR A 362 -14.42 -22.79 -24.54
C THR A 362 -14.39 -22.42 -26.02
N ILE A 363 -13.84 -23.31 -26.84
CA ILE A 363 -14.07 -23.29 -28.30
C ILE A 363 -15.46 -23.90 -28.51
N GLU A 364 -16.51 -23.14 -28.20
CA GLU A 364 -17.86 -23.49 -28.65
C GLU A 364 -18.35 -22.36 -29.56
N GLY A 365 -18.82 -22.79 -30.73
CA GLY A 365 -19.05 -21.95 -31.89
C GLY A 365 -20.01 -20.80 -31.64
N ALA A 366 -19.91 -19.79 -32.49
CA ALA A 366 -20.89 -18.76 -32.65
C ALA A 366 -22.30 -19.37 -32.78
N THR A 367 -23.07 -19.33 -31.70
CA THR A 367 -24.53 -19.32 -31.75
C THR A 367 -25.02 -18.37 -30.68
N GLU A 368 -25.79 -17.41 -31.14
CA GLU A 368 -26.49 -16.38 -30.37
C GLU A 368 -27.31 -16.99 -29.24
N SER A 369 -27.13 -16.44 -28.03
CA SER A 369 -28.13 -16.16 -26.99
C SER A 369 -27.52 -16.34 -25.60
N ASP A 370 -26.94 -15.27 -25.07
CA ASP A 370 -26.83 -15.11 -23.62
C ASP A 370 -27.52 -13.80 -23.28
N GLN A 371 -28.71 -13.92 -22.69
CA GLN A 371 -29.44 -12.81 -22.10
C GLN A 371 -28.59 -12.21 -20.99
N GLU A 372 -28.38 -10.89 -21.06
CA GLU A 372 -27.91 -10.09 -19.93
C GLU A 372 -28.98 -10.16 -18.82
N GLU A 373 -28.69 -10.89 -17.73
CA GLU A 373 -29.24 -10.52 -16.43
C GLU A 373 -28.32 -9.45 -15.84
N ASP A 374 -28.76 -8.20 -16.02
CA ASP A 374 -28.24 -7.01 -15.38
C ASP A 374 -28.91 -6.87 -14.01
N PRO A 375 -28.23 -7.03 -12.87
CA PRO A 375 -28.80 -6.68 -11.59
C PRO A 375 -28.31 -5.29 -11.23
N ASP A 376 -28.92 -4.27 -11.83
CA ASP A 376 -28.95 -2.96 -11.20
C ASP A 376 -30.24 -2.21 -11.57
N ILE A 377 -30.84 -1.62 -10.52
CA ILE A 377 -31.78 -0.49 -10.46
C ILE A 377 -32.85 -0.79 -9.39
N LEU A 378 -32.52 -0.47 -8.14
CA LEU A 378 -33.50 0.09 -7.21
C LEU A 378 -32.90 1.32 -6.52
N LEU A 379 -32.79 2.39 -7.30
CA LEU A 379 -32.70 3.76 -6.79
C LEU A 379 -33.67 4.65 -7.60
N SER A 380 -34.92 4.67 -7.12
CA SER A 380 -35.84 5.81 -7.18
C SER A 380 -36.93 5.46 -6.16
N SER A 381 -37.31 6.28 -5.19
CA SER A 381 -37.59 7.69 -5.29
C SER A 381 -37.77 8.31 -3.89
N ILE A 382 -37.37 9.58 -3.80
CA ILE A 382 -37.68 10.55 -2.75
C ILE A 382 -39.20 10.73 -2.61
N GLY A 383 -39.71 10.92 -1.38
CA GLY A 383 -40.97 11.66 -1.15
C GLY A 383 -41.76 11.40 0.14
N GLY A 384 -41.74 12.37 1.08
CA GLY A 384 -42.76 12.63 2.13
C GLY A 384 -42.68 11.71 3.36
N VAL A 385 -42.62 12.16 4.62
CA VAL A 385 -43.07 13.39 5.31
C VAL A 385 -42.07 13.72 6.42
#